data_AF-A0AA35LK24-F1
#
_entry.id   AF-A0AA35LK24-F1
#
_cell.length_a   1.000
_cell.length_b   1.000
_cell.length_c   1.000
_cell.angle_alpha   90.00
_cell.angle_beta   90.00
_cell.angle_gamma   90.00
#
_symmetry.space_group_name_H-M   'P 1'
#
loop_
_entity.id
_entity.type
_entity.pdbx_description
1 polymer ?
#
loop_
_entity_poly.entity_id
_entity_poly.type
_entity_poly.pdbx_seq_one_letter_code
_entity_poly.pdbx_strand_id
1 'polypeptide(L)'
;MALCPAVPPSWRYGLLVGAYGLFLLVGAAVFAGLEAPPERALLAALHDARARLLAQHRACLSEERLAGLLERLIDAGNYGVSGLGNVSGDENWEFTSALFFTASVLTTTGYGHTVPLSALGKIFCILYSLLGIPMTLLLLACLLQHLLPLLSHRPVRFIQTRWGFPLARVALVHAMGLGLATLGLFILIPAICFWALEGSWNFLESVYFCFISLSTIGLGDYVPRGSSQPPLHELYELSITCYLLVGLLAMLVTLETAYQLQEVRAFVCFFAPASDPPQEDDDRLEILARDQLALATVSGSTSQDVPMERGAT
;
A
#
# COMPACT_ATOMS: atom_id res chain seq x y z
N MET A 1 14.62 -36.04 -8.29
CA MET A 1 14.70 -35.92 -6.82
C MET A 1 13.27 -36.03 -6.30
N ALA A 2 12.86 -37.24 -5.94
CA ALA A 2 11.51 -37.57 -5.50
C ALA A 2 11.49 -37.62 -3.97
N LEU A 3 10.95 -36.59 -3.32
CA LEU A 3 10.78 -36.52 -1.87
C LEU A 3 9.52 -35.70 -1.56
N CYS A 4 8.37 -36.38 -1.58
CA CYS A 4 7.30 -36.30 -0.57
C CYS A 4 6.05 -37.03 -1.10
N PRO A 5 5.45 -37.94 -0.31
CA PRO A 5 4.20 -38.59 -0.70
C PRO A 5 3.10 -37.54 -0.84
N ALA A 6 2.26 -37.70 -1.86
CA ALA A 6 1.29 -36.72 -2.31
C ALA A 6 0.31 -36.29 -1.20
N VAL A 7 0.63 -35.21 -0.49
CA VAL A 7 -0.32 -34.53 0.40
C VAL A 7 -1.49 -34.06 -0.48
N PRO A 8 -2.74 -34.43 -0.16
CA PRO A 8 -3.89 -34.01 -0.96
C PRO A 8 -4.03 -32.48 -0.96
N PRO A 9 -4.53 -31.86 -2.04
CA PRO A 9 -4.58 -30.40 -2.19
C PRO A 9 -5.26 -29.67 -1.03
N SER A 10 -6.35 -30.24 -0.48
CA SER A 10 -7.06 -29.69 0.68
C SER A 10 -6.20 -29.60 1.94
N TRP A 11 -5.31 -30.57 2.15
CA TRP A 11 -4.35 -30.55 3.26
C TRP A 11 -3.23 -29.55 3.04
N ARG A 12 -2.80 -29.32 1.79
CA ARG A 12 -1.79 -28.28 1.48
C ARG A 12 -2.31 -26.89 1.79
N TYR A 13 -3.55 -26.60 1.40
CA TYR A 13 -4.21 -25.34 1.74
C TYR A 13 -4.38 -25.19 3.26
N GLY A 14 -4.83 -26.26 3.95
CA GLY A 14 -4.90 -26.28 5.42
C GLY A 14 -3.55 -26.03 6.11
N LEU A 15 -2.45 -26.57 5.57
CA LEU A 15 -1.10 -26.32 6.05
C LEU A 15 -0.68 -24.85 5.86
N LEU A 16 -1.00 -24.23 4.72
CA LEU A 16 -0.72 -22.81 4.47
C LEU A 16 -1.45 -21.91 5.47
N VAL A 17 -2.75 -22.16 5.68
CA VAL A 17 -3.57 -21.41 6.65
C VAL A 17 -3.05 -21.62 8.07
N GLY A 18 -2.71 -22.86 8.44
CA GLY A 18 -2.13 -23.18 9.75
C GLY A 18 -0.77 -22.51 9.97
N ALA A 19 0.10 -22.50 8.95
CA ALA A 19 1.40 -21.84 9.01
C ALA A 19 1.26 -20.32 9.13
N TYR A 20 0.33 -19.71 8.40
CA TYR A 20 0.04 -18.28 8.52
C TYR A 20 -0.55 -17.94 9.90
N GLY A 21 -1.44 -18.77 10.43
CA GLY A 21 -1.95 -18.63 11.79
C GLY A 21 -0.82 -18.69 12.83
N LEU A 22 0.12 -19.62 12.69
CA LEU A 22 1.30 -19.68 13.55
C LEU A 22 2.18 -18.43 13.40
N PHE A 23 2.39 -17.94 12.18
CA PHE A 23 3.14 -16.72 11.92
C PHE A 23 2.53 -15.51 12.66
N LEU A 24 1.20 -15.37 12.65
CA LEU A 24 0.49 -14.35 13.42
C LEU A 24 0.67 -14.51 14.94
N LEU A 25 0.59 -15.74 15.46
CA LEU A 25 0.78 -16.02 16.88
C LEU A 25 2.21 -15.70 17.35
N VAL A 26 3.21 -16.04 16.54
CA VAL A 26 4.60 -15.67 16.81
C VAL A 26 4.77 -14.15 16.81
N GLY A 27 4.23 -13.47 15.79
CA GLY A 27 4.24 -12.00 15.73
C GLY A 27 3.58 -11.37 16.96
N ALA A 28 2.40 -11.85 17.36
CA ALA A 28 1.68 -11.37 18.54
C ALA A 28 2.49 -11.56 19.83
N ALA A 29 3.11 -12.73 20.02
CA ALA A 29 3.96 -12.99 21.18
C ALA A 29 5.19 -12.08 21.23
N VAL A 30 5.83 -11.85 20.08
CA VAL A 30 7.00 -10.96 19.97
C VAL A 30 6.62 -9.51 20.28
N PHE A 31 5.56 -8.97 19.65
CA PHE A 31 5.12 -7.60 19.94
C PHE A 31 4.65 -7.42 21.38
N ALA A 32 3.90 -8.38 21.94
CA ALA A 32 3.51 -8.33 23.34
C ALA A 32 4.71 -8.36 24.29
N GLY A 33 5.78 -9.10 23.94
CA GLY A 33 7.01 -9.14 24.71
C GLY A 33 7.84 -7.85 24.62
N LEU A 34 7.93 -7.25 23.43
CA LEU A 34 8.75 -6.07 23.16
C LEU A 34 8.08 -4.76 23.58
N GLU A 35 6.78 -4.60 23.34
CA GLU A 35 6.06 -3.32 23.51
C GLU A 35 5.38 -3.17 24.88
N ALA A 36 5.03 -4.27 25.56
CA ALA A 36 4.36 -4.18 26.85
C ALA A 36 5.21 -3.52 27.96
N PRO A 37 6.55 -3.68 28.03
CA PRO A 37 7.34 -2.96 29.02
C PRO A 37 7.42 -1.44 28.79
N PRO A 38 7.75 -0.93 27.56
CA PRO A 38 7.68 0.49 27.26
C PRO A 38 6.29 1.11 27.48
N GLU A 39 5.21 0.42 27.08
CA GLU A 39 3.83 0.88 27.32
C GLU A 39 3.56 1.08 28.82
N ARG A 40 3.90 0.09 29.65
CA ARG A 40 3.74 0.17 31.10
C ARG A 40 4.56 1.31 31.72
N ALA A 41 5.77 1.53 31.21
CA ALA A 41 6.61 2.64 31.65
C ALA A 41 6.00 4.01 31.29
N LEU A 42 5.45 4.14 30.09
CA LEU A 42 4.77 5.35 29.64
C LEU A 42 3.50 5.64 30.47
N LEU A 43 2.68 4.62 30.72
CA LEU A 43 1.50 4.75 31.58
C LEU A 43 1.86 5.16 33.01
N ALA A 44 2.92 4.56 33.58
CA ALA A 44 3.41 4.94 34.90
C ALA A 44 3.90 6.40 34.93
N ALA A 45 4.64 6.84 33.91
CA ALA A 45 5.11 8.22 33.80
C ALA A 45 3.95 9.22 33.66
N LEU A 46 2.90 8.87 32.90
CA LEU A 46 1.72 9.70 32.72
C LEU A 46 0.90 9.84 34.00
N HIS A 47 0.70 8.73 34.72
CA HIS A 47 0.04 8.75 36.03
C HIS A 47 0.81 9.61 37.04
N ASP A 48 2.14 9.47 37.07
CA ASP A 48 2.99 10.27 37.95
C ASP A 48 2.96 11.77 37.58
N ALA A 49 3.00 12.10 36.29
CA ALA A 49 2.86 13.48 35.81
C ALA A 49 1.51 14.11 36.20
N ARG A 50 0.41 13.36 36.05
CA ARG A 50 -0.93 13.78 36.49
C ARG A 50 -0.98 14.02 38.00
N ALA A 51 -0.44 13.08 38.79
CA ALA A 51 -0.41 13.19 40.24
C ALA A 51 0.41 14.39 40.72
N ARG A 52 1.58 14.64 40.12
CA ARG A 52 2.42 15.81 40.40
C ARG A 52 1.71 17.12 40.10
N LEU A 53 1.03 17.22 38.96
CA LEU A 53 0.31 18.43 38.56
C LEU A 53 -0.82 18.76 39.56
N LEU A 54 -1.63 17.75 39.91
CA LEU A 54 -2.71 17.89 40.89
C LEU A 54 -2.18 18.22 42.29
N ALA A 55 -1.06 17.62 42.71
CA ALA A 55 -0.44 17.92 44.00
C ALA A 55 0.04 19.37 44.09
N GLN A 56 0.65 19.89 43.02
CA GLN A 56 1.15 21.26 42.98
C GLN A 56 0.03 22.32 42.89
N HIS A 57 -1.07 22.02 42.21
CA HIS A 57 -2.11 23.02 41.86
C HIS A 57 -3.49 22.71 42.46
N ARG A 58 -3.56 21.88 43.52
CA ARG A 58 -4.81 21.38 44.11
C ARG A 58 -5.80 22.48 44.53
N ALA A 59 -5.31 23.66 44.87
CA ALA A 59 -6.14 24.80 45.26
C ALA A 59 -6.97 25.38 44.10
N CYS A 60 -6.50 25.27 42.86
CA CYS A 60 -7.10 25.91 41.68
C CYS A 60 -7.56 24.92 40.60
N LEU A 61 -7.03 23.70 40.60
CA LEU A 61 -7.29 22.68 39.59
C LEU A 61 -7.92 21.43 40.25
N SER A 62 -9.21 21.21 40.01
CA SER A 62 -9.86 19.97 40.42
C SER A 62 -9.55 18.83 39.45
N GLU A 63 -9.57 17.60 39.95
CA GLU A 63 -9.32 16.40 39.17
C GLU A 63 -10.30 16.26 37.99
N GLU A 64 -11.59 16.56 38.21
CA GLU A 64 -12.62 16.53 37.16
C GLU A 64 -12.35 17.54 36.04
N ARG A 65 -11.89 18.75 36.38
CA ARG A 65 -11.57 19.79 35.37
C ARG A 65 -10.37 19.38 34.53
N LEU A 66 -9.35 18.79 35.15
CA LEU A 66 -8.19 18.28 34.44
C LEU A 66 -8.57 17.09 33.53
N ALA A 67 -9.36 16.14 34.05
CA ALA A 67 -9.84 15.00 33.27
C ALA A 67 -10.66 15.46 32.06
N GLY A 68 -11.61 16.39 32.24
CA GLY A 68 -12.42 16.91 31.13
C GLY A 68 -11.62 17.72 30.11
N LEU A 69 -10.54 18.41 30.52
CA LEU A 69 -9.62 19.06 29.57
C LEU A 69 -8.82 18.02 28.78
N LEU A 70 -8.27 17.01 29.46
CA LEU A 70 -7.50 15.94 28.82
C LEU A 70 -8.37 15.15 27.84
N GLU A 71 -9.61 14.84 28.19
CA GLU A 71 -10.56 14.17 27.31
C GLU A 71 -10.80 14.98 26.03
N ARG A 72 -11.03 16.30 26.13
CA ARG A 72 -11.18 17.18 24.96
C ARG A 72 -9.92 17.27 24.11
N LEU A 73 -8.74 17.27 24.73
CA LEU A 73 -7.46 17.29 24.01
C LEU A 73 -7.19 15.96 23.31
N ILE A 74 -7.51 14.84 23.95
CA ILE A 74 -7.42 13.50 23.35
C ILE A 74 -8.39 13.39 22.17
N ASP A 75 -9.64 13.85 22.35
CA ASP A 75 -10.64 13.87 21.28
C ASP A 75 -10.19 14.73 20.10
N ALA A 76 -9.66 15.93 20.35
CA ALA A 76 -9.10 16.79 19.30
C ALA A 76 -7.89 16.14 18.62
N GLY A 77 -7.00 15.50 19.39
CA GLY A 77 -5.84 14.78 18.90
C GLY A 77 -6.21 13.59 18.00
N ASN A 78 -7.28 12.86 18.32
CA ASN A 78 -7.81 11.77 17.49
C ASN A 78 -8.29 12.24 16.11
N TYR A 79 -8.61 13.54 15.96
CA TYR A 79 -8.94 14.16 14.67
C TYR A 79 -7.73 14.87 14.02
N GLY A 80 -6.52 14.67 14.54
CA GLY A 80 -5.29 15.28 14.04
C GLY A 80 -5.10 16.74 14.44
N VAL A 81 -5.90 17.27 15.38
CA VAL A 81 -5.84 18.68 15.80
C VAL A 81 -4.99 18.82 17.07
N SER A 82 -3.80 19.39 16.92
CA SER A 82 -2.87 19.62 18.04
C SER A 82 -3.22 20.91 18.79
N GLY A 83 -3.87 20.79 19.96
CA GLY A 83 -4.24 21.94 20.81
C GLY A 83 -3.13 22.50 21.71
N LEU A 84 -1.88 22.06 21.54
CA LEU A 84 -0.75 22.34 22.45
C LEU A 84 0.18 23.48 21.97
N GLY A 85 0.03 23.96 20.73
CA GLY A 85 0.84 25.04 20.15
C GLY A 85 0.13 26.40 20.15
N ASN A 86 0.86 27.47 19.83
CA ASN A 86 0.27 28.78 19.56
C ASN A 86 -0.51 28.68 18.23
N VAL A 87 -1.84 28.68 18.31
CA VAL A 87 -2.82 28.21 17.29
C VAL A 87 -2.96 29.18 16.11
N SER A 88 -1.87 29.54 15.43
CA SER A 88 -1.92 30.56 14.37
C SER A 88 -1.24 30.15 13.06
N GLY A 89 -1.09 28.85 12.74
CA GLY A 89 -0.34 28.46 11.54
C GLY A 89 -0.72 27.19 10.79
N ASP A 90 -1.21 26.12 11.43
CA ASP A 90 -1.24 24.81 10.76
C ASP A 90 -2.69 24.35 10.52
N GLU A 91 -3.30 24.78 9.41
CA GLU A 91 -4.57 24.20 8.96
C GLU A 91 -4.31 22.86 8.27
N ASN A 92 -4.81 21.77 8.86
CA ASN A 92 -4.68 20.41 8.32
C ASN A 92 -5.31 20.18 6.92
N TRP A 93 -6.02 21.15 6.36
CA TRP A 93 -6.81 21.04 5.13
C TRP A 93 -6.44 22.09 4.08
N GLU A 94 -5.15 22.45 3.98
CA GLU A 94 -4.62 23.11 2.80
C GLU A 94 -4.70 22.19 1.57
N PHE A 95 -4.65 22.76 0.36
CA PHE A 95 -4.85 21.98 -0.87
C PHE A 95 -3.81 20.86 -1.05
N THR A 96 -2.54 21.11 -0.73
CA THR A 96 -1.46 20.10 -0.83
C THR A 96 -1.62 19.00 0.20
N SER A 97 -2.00 19.32 1.44
CA SER A 97 -2.28 18.33 2.48
C SER A 97 -3.56 17.52 2.16
N ALA A 98 -4.57 18.16 1.57
CA ALA A 98 -5.77 17.48 1.07
C ALA A 98 -5.45 16.56 -0.13
N LEU A 99 -4.53 16.96 -1.01
CA LEU A 99 -4.02 16.12 -2.08
C LEU A 99 -3.26 14.91 -1.51
N PHE A 100 -2.40 15.11 -0.52
CA PHE A 100 -1.72 14.03 0.18
C PHE A 100 -2.72 13.06 0.83
N PHE A 101 -3.74 13.58 1.52
CA PHE A 101 -4.84 12.80 2.08
C PHE A 101 -5.53 11.96 0.99
N THR A 102 -5.99 12.57 -0.09
CA THR A 102 -6.68 11.85 -1.18
C THR A 102 -5.78 10.80 -1.83
N ALA A 103 -4.51 11.10 -2.10
CA ALA A 103 -3.55 10.13 -2.60
C ALA A 103 -3.42 8.94 -1.64
N SER A 104 -3.23 9.18 -0.33
CA SER A 104 -3.08 8.13 0.67
C SER A 104 -4.32 7.26 0.84
N VAL A 105 -5.52 7.82 0.66
CA VAL A 105 -6.79 7.08 0.67
C VAL A 105 -6.90 6.19 -0.56
N LEU A 106 -6.55 6.72 -1.74
CA LEU A 106 -6.66 5.99 -3.00
C LEU A 106 -5.57 4.93 -3.19
N THR A 107 -4.38 5.12 -2.61
CA THR A 107 -3.31 4.11 -2.55
C THR A 107 -3.50 3.12 -1.40
N THR A 108 -4.60 3.25 -0.64
CA THR A 108 -4.93 2.43 0.54
C THR A 108 -3.85 2.44 1.63
N THR A 109 -3.02 3.50 1.68
CA THR A 109 -2.03 3.70 2.75
C THR A 109 -2.72 4.22 4.00
N GLY A 110 -3.55 5.27 3.88
CA GLY A 110 -4.46 5.72 4.93
C GLY A 110 -3.84 6.04 6.30
N TYR A 111 -2.86 6.95 6.36
CA TYR A 111 -2.13 7.29 7.60
C TYR A 111 -3.00 7.72 8.81
N GLY A 112 -4.23 8.20 8.63
CA GLY A 112 -5.11 8.54 9.75
C GLY A 112 -4.74 9.77 10.59
N HIS A 113 -3.61 10.42 10.34
CA HIS A 113 -3.24 11.70 10.96
C HIS A 113 -4.14 12.88 10.52
N THR A 114 -4.78 12.76 9.36
CA THR A 114 -5.78 13.68 8.81
C THR A 114 -7.02 12.87 8.43
N VAL A 115 -8.17 13.20 9.02
CA VAL A 115 -9.42 12.45 8.83
C VAL A 115 -10.61 13.39 8.67
N PRO A 116 -11.62 13.06 7.83
CA PRO A 116 -12.79 13.92 7.64
C PRO A 116 -13.60 14.03 8.93
N LEU A 117 -13.77 15.26 9.43
CA LEU A 117 -14.51 15.52 10.67
C LEU A 117 -16.02 15.55 10.44
N SER A 118 -16.46 16.19 9.36
CA SER A 118 -17.89 16.40 9.07
C SER A 118 -18.58 15.14 8.54
N ALA A 119 -19.88 14.99 8.83
CA ALA A 119 -20.67 13.88 8.29
C ALA A 119 -20.67 13.86 6.75
N LEU A 120 -20.75 15.03 6.12
CA LEU A 120 -20.66 15.17 4.67
C LEU A 120 -19.29 14.74 4.14
N GLY A 121 -18.20 15.13 4.80
CA GLY A 121 -16.84 14.73 4.45
C GLY A 121 -16.63 13.21 4.54
N LYS A 122 -17.20 12.57 5.57
CA LYS A 122 -17.18 11.10 5.73
C LYS A 122 -17.96 10.40 4.61
N ILE A 123 -19.17 10.88 4.29
CA ILE A 123 -19.98 10.34 3.18
C ILE A 123 -19.25 10.51 1.84
N PHE A 124 -18.70 11.71 1.60
CA PHE A 124 -17.91 11.98 0.40
C PHE A 124 -16.71 11.05 0.30
N CYS A 125 -15.95 10.85 1.39
CA CYS A 125 -14.80 9.94 1.42
C CYS A 125 -15.20 8.52 1.03
N ILE A 126 -16.32 7.99 1.56
CA ILE A 126 -16.81 6.65 1.21
C ILE A 126 -17.09 6.53 -0.29
N LEU A 127 -17.85 7.47 -0.86
CA LEU A 127 -18.22 7.46 -2.28
C LEU A 127 -17.00 7.68 -3.19
N TYR A 128 -16.10 8.58 -2.79
CA TYR A 128 -14.86 8.87 -3.49
C TYR A 128 -13.93 7.65 -3.52
N SER A 129 -13.74 6.95 -2.40
CA SER A 129 -12.92 5.73 -2.32
C SER A 129 -13.52 4.58 -3.13
N LEU A 130 -14.85 4.42 -3.15
CA LEU A 130 -15.53 3.36 -3.89
C LEU A 130 -15.23 3.41 -5.39
N LEU A 131 -15.17 4.61 -5.97
CA LEU A 131 -14.82 4.81 -7.38
C LEU A 131 -13.31 4.95 -7.59
N GLY A 132 -12.64 5.65 -6.69
CA GLY A 132 -11.23 6.01 -6.81
C GLY A 132 -10.29 4.81 -6.66
N ILE A 133 -10.53 3.89 -5.71
CA ILE A 133 -9.66 2.72 -5.53
C ILE A 133 -9.63 1.83 -6.79
N PRO A 134 -10.78 1.45 -7.40
CA PRO A 134 -10.77 0.72 -8.67
C PRO A 134 -10.04 1.46 -9.81
N MET A 135 -10.22 2.79 -9.92
CA MET A 135 -9.52 3.60 -10.93
C MET A 135 -8.01 3.61 -10.69
N THR A 136 -7.56 3.73 -9.43
CA THR A 136 -6.14 3.66 -9.07
C THR A 136 -5.55 2.29 -9.37
N LEU A 137 -6.27 1.20 -9.05
CA LEU A 137 -5.82 -0.16 -9.39
C LEU A 137 -5.70 -0.35 -10.90
N LEU A 138 -6.65 0.16 -11.68
CA LEU A 138 -6.56 0.14 -13.15
C LEU A 138 -5.35 0.93 -13.65
N LEU A 139 -5.13 2.15 -13.12
CA LEU A 139 -3.97 2.97 -13.47
C LEU A 139 -2.66 2.25 -13.16
N LEU A 140 -2.52 1.69 -11.94
CA LEU A 140 -1.34 0.95 -11.53
C LEU A 140 -1.12 -0.28 -12.40
N ALA A 141 -2.17 -1.03 -12.74
CA ALA A 141 -2.08 -2.17 -13.65
C ALA A 141 -1.60 -1.76 -15.06
N CYS A 142 -2.17 -0.70 -15.62
CA CYS A 142 -1.74 -0.18 -16.92
C CYS A 142 -0.28 0.28 -16.89
N LEU A 143 0.13 1.06 -15.88
CA LEU A 143 1.51 1.51 -15.74
C LEU A 143 2.48 0.34 -15.57
N LEU A 144 2.11 -0.65 -14.76
CA LEU A 144 2.90 -1.85 -14.52
C LEU A 144 3.12 -2.65 -15.83
N GLN A 145 2.10 -2.81 -16.66
CA GLN A 145 2.22 -3.46 -17.98
C GLN A 145 3.17 -2.73 -18.93
N HIS A 146 3.28 -1.41 -18.83
CA HIS A 146 4.22 -0.63 -19.63
C HIS A 146 5.65 -0.69 -19.06
N LEU A 147 5.79 -0.70 -17.73
CA LEU A 147 7.08 -0.67 -17.05
C LEU A 147 7.77 -2.03 -16.97
N LEU A 148 7.04 -3.13 -16.79
CA LEU A 148 7.61 -4.48 -16.66
C LEU A 148 8.48 -4.89 -17.87
N PRO A 149 8.05 -4.67 -19.13
CA PRO A 149 8.90 -4.99 -20.27
C PRO A 149 10.19 -4.17 -20.26
N LEU A 150 10.13 -2.90 -19.82
CA LEU A 150 11.26 -1.98 -19.82
C LEU A 150 12.27 -2.30 -18.72
N LEU A 151 11.78 -2.54 -17.49
CA LEU A 151 12.59 -2.68 -16.29
C LEU A 151 12.95 -4.13 -15.97
N SER A 152 12.20 -5.10 -16.50
CA SER A 152 12.38 -6.53 -16.18
C SER A 152 12.63 -7.39 -17.43
N HIS A 153 11.68 -7.47 -18.36
CA HIS A 153 11.77 -8.47 -19.44
C HIS A 153 12.86 -8.17 -20.49
N ARG A 154 12.98 -6.91 -20.93
CA ARG A 154 14.00 -6.51 -21.94
C ARG A 154 15.42 -6.66 -21.39
N PRO A 155 15.78 -6.19 -20.18
CA PRO A 155 17.09 -6.42 -19.60
C PRO A 155 17.45 -7.90 -19.48
N VAL A 156 16.54 -8.72 -18.92
CA VAL A 156 16.78 -10.16 -18.75
C VAL A 156 17.03 -10.87 -20.09
N ARG A 157 16.19 -10.59 -21.10
CA ARG A 157 16.36 -11.16 -22.45
C ARG A 157 17.63 -10.66 -23.13
N PHE A 158 17.99 -9.39 -22.93
CA PHE A 158 19.22 -8.82 -23.48
C PHE A 158 20.46 -9.52 -22.91
N ILE A 159 20.54 -9.64 -21.58
CA ILE A 159 21.64 -10.32 -20.87
C ILE A 159 21.74 -11.79 -21.30
N GLN A 160 20.60 -12.48 -21.38
CA GLN A 160 20.54 -13.86 -21.86
C GLN A 160 21.04 -14.00 -23.30
N THR A 161 20.56 -13.17 -24.22
CA THR A 161 20.94 -13.24 -25.65
C THR A 161 22.39 -12.84 -25.86
N ARG A 162 22.90 -11.88 -25.08
CA ARG A 162 24.25 -11.33 -25.21
C ARG A 162 25.35 -12.25 -24.65
N TRP A 163 25.06 -12.98 -23.58
CA TRP A 163 26.04 -13.79 -22.83
C TRP A 163 25.69 -15.28 -22.70
N GLY A 164 24.53 -15.73 -23.18
CA GLY A 164 24.19 -17.16 -23.28
C GLY A 164 23.89 -17.86 -21.94
N PHE A 165 23.65 -17.12 -20.86
CA PHE A 165 23.30 -17.69 -19.56
C PHE A 165 21.87 -18.28 -19.53
N PRO A 166 21.59 -19.27 -18.66
CA PRO A 166 20.24 -19.81 -18.51
C PRO A 166 19.28 -18.77 -17.94
N LEU A 167 18.09 -18.67 -18.53
CA LEU A 167 17.07 -17.66 -18.22
C LEU A 167 16.75 -17.58 -16.72
N ALA A 168 16.60 -18.72 -16.04
CA ALA A 168 16.27 -18.78 -14.62
C ALA A 168 17.30 -18.07 -13.74
N ARG A 169 18.61 -18.27 -14.00
CA ARG A 169 19.67 -17.62 -13.22
C ARG A 169 19.74 -16.13 -13.51
N VAL A 170 19.58 -15.74 -14.77
CA VAL A 170 19.56 -14.32 -15.15
C VAL A 170 18.37 -13.61 -14.52
N ALA A 171 17.19 -14.22 -14.57
CA ALA A 171 15.98 -13.67 -13.95
C ALA A 171 16.14 -13.53 -12.44
N LEU A 172 16.70 -14.53 -11.76
CA LEU A 172 16.98 -14.46 -10.33
C LEU A 172 17.95 -13.33 -9.98
N VAL A 173 19.10 -13.25 -10.65
CA VAL A 173 20.10 -12.21 -10.41
C VAL A 173 19.54 -10.82 -10.72
N HIS A 174 18.77 -10.68 -11.80
CA HIS A 174 18.10 -9.42 -12.15
C HIS A 174 17.07 -9.03 -11.11
N ALA A 175 16.22 -9.96 -10.66
CA ALA A 175 15.23 -9.71 -9.61
C ALA A 175 15.89 -9.29 -8.28
N MET A 176 16.99 -9.95 -7.89
CA MET A 176 17.79 -9.55 -6.73
C MET A 176 18.39 -8.16 -6.91
N GLY A 177 18.98 -7.87 -8.08
CA GLY A 177 19.54 -6.56 -8.40
C GLY A 177 18.49 -5.45 -8.39
N LEU A 178 17.31 -5.70 -8.95
CA LEU A 178 16.18 -4.78 -8.94
C LEU A 178 15.66 -4.56 -7.50
N GLY A 179 15.57 -5.62 -6.68
CA GLY A 179 15.19 -5.50 -5.27
C GLY A 179 16.19 -4.67 -4.45
N LEU A 180 17.49 -4.88 -4.66
CA LEU A 180 18.54 -4.06 -4.05
C LEU A 180 18.50 -2.61 -4.53
N ALA A 181 18.22 -2.38 -5.81
CA ALA A 181 18.03 -1.04 -6.36
C ALA A 181 16.82 -0.35 -5.73
N THR A 182 15.69 -1.05 -5.56
CA THR A 182 14.49 -0.51 -4.91
C THR A 182 14.76 -0.18 -3.44
N LEU A 183 15.42 -1.07 -2.71
CA LEU A 183 15.85 -0.82 -1.32
C LEU A 183 16.77 0.41 -1.24
N GLY A 184 17.77 0.52 -2.11
CA GLY A 184 18.68 1.67 -2.13
C GLY A 184 17.99 2.98 -2.50
N LEU A 185 17.30 3.00 -3.63
CA LEU A 185 16.77 4.23 -4.26
C LEU A 185 15.48 4.73 -3.63
N PHE A 186 14.61 3.84 -3.15
CA PHE A 186 13.27 4.21 -2.66
C PHE A 186 13.10 4.04 -1.15
N ILE A 187 14.00 3.34 -0.46
CA ILE A 187 13.96 3.22 1.00
C ILE A 187 15.14 3.98 1.64
N LEU A 188 16.37 3.59 1.34
CA LEU A 188 17.56 4.10 2.05
C LEU A 188 17.90 5.55 1.69
N ILE A 189 17.92 5.93 0.41
CA ILE A 189 18.20 7.31 0.00
C ILE A 189 17.13 8.28 0.55
N PRO A 190 15.81 8.03 0.38
CA PRO A 190 14.79 8.89 0.98
C PRO A 190 14.86 8.91 2.51
N ALA A 191 15.21 7.80 3.16
CA ALA A 191 15.41 7.78 4.62
C ALA A 191 16.55 8.70 5.07
N ILE A 192 17.66 8.78 4.32
CA ILE A 192 18.73 9.75 4.59
C ILE A 192 18.21 11.19 4.42
N CYS A 193 17.40 11.45 3.40
CA CYS A 193 16.78 12.75 3.20
C CYS A 193 15.84 13.13 4.36
N PHE A 194 14.93 12.24 4.76
CA PHE A 194 14.01 12.49 5.89
C PHE A 194 14.75 12.68 7.20
N TRP A 195 15.79 11.88 7.46
CA TRP A 195 16.65 12.07 8.63
C TRP A 195 17.29 13.46 8.68
N ALA A 196 17.71 13.99 7.52
CA ALA A 196 18.30 15.31 7.43
C ALA A 196 17.26 16.45 7.49
N LEU A 197 16.04 16.23 6.99
CA LEU A 197 15.01 17.27 6.84
C LEU A 197 14.09 17.40 8.06
N GLU A 198 13.67 16.30 8.69
CA GLU A 198 12.67 16.33 9.77
C GLU A 198 13.25 16.70 11.14
N GLY A 199 14.57 16.54 11.34
CA GLY A 199 15.35 16.97 12.51
C GLY A 199 15.03 16.26 13.84
N SER A 200 13.76 15.92 14.07
CA SER A 200 13.23 15.16 15.20
C SER A 200 13.34 13.65 15.00
N TRP A 201 13.46 13.21 13.76
CA TRP A 201 13.53 11.80 13.41
C TRP A 201 14.98 11.32 13.44
N ASN A 202 15.19 10.10 13.89
CA ASN A 202 16.44 9.37 13.71
C ASN A 202 16.41 8.55 12.39
N PHE A 203 17.55 7.97 12.02
CA PHE A 203 17.66 7.22 10.76
C PHE A 203 16.77 5.98 10.73
N LEU A 204 16.61 5.26 11.84
CA LEU A 204 15.75 4.07 11.91
C LEU A 204 14.28 4.45 11.69
N GLU A 205 13.81 5.53 12.33
CA GLU A 205 12.46 6.08 12.14
C GLU A 205 12.21 6.49 10.69
N SER A 206 13.23 7.07 10.05
CA SER A 206 13.15 7.46 8.64
C SER A 206 13.06 6.24 7.71
N VAL A 207 13.84 5.18 7.97
CA VAL A 207 13.74 3.90 7.22
C VAL A 207 12.38 3.24 7.45
N TYR A 208 11.93 3.23 8.71
CA TYR A 208 10.64 2.69 9.11
C TYR A 208 9.50 3.41 8.40
N PHE A 209 9.49 4.75 8.37
CA PHE A 209 8.53 5.55 7.61
C PHE A 209 8.50 5.16 6.14
N CYS A 210 9.64 5.10 5.45
CA CYS A 210 9.70 4.71 4.04
C CYS A 210 9.12 3.30 3.83
N PHE A 211 9.47 2.35 4.70
CA PHE A 211 8.99 0.97 4.62
C PHE A 211 7.48 0.87 4.81
N ILE A 212 6.92 1.40 5.90
CA ILE A 212 5.47 1.30 6.19
C ILE A 212 4.63 2.05 5.15
N SER A 213 5.20 3.11 4.55
CA SER A 213 4.53 3.92 3.55
C SER A 213 4.46 3.22 2.19
N LEU A 214 5.59 2.73 1.68
CA LEU A 214 5.66 2.08 0.37
C LEU A 214 5.12 0.65 0.36
N SER A 215 5.01 0.01 1.53
CA SER A 215 4.27 -1.25 1.72
C SER A 215 2.77 -1.04 1.92
N THR A 216 2.28 0.21 1.88
CA THR A 216 0.87 0.58 2.07
C THR A 216 0.28 0.16 3.43
N ILE A 217 1.12 -0.01 4.46
CA ILE A 217 0.66 -0.26 5.84
C ILE A 217 0.13 1.03 6.46
N GLY A 218 0.90 2.12 6.34
CA GLY A 218 0.47 3.47 6.71
C GLY A 218 -0.01 3.66 8.15
N LEU A 219 0.81 3.28 9.15
CA LEU A 219 0.42 3.40 10.57
C LEU A 219 0.18 4.85 11.03
N GLY A 220 0.85 5.83 10.42
CA GLY A 220 0.60 7.26 10.66
C GLY A 220 1.22 7.85 11.92
N ASP A 221 2.01 7.05 12.63
CA ASP A 221 2.88 7.47 13.74
C ASP A 221 3.97 8.44 13.28
N TYR A 222 4.51 8.23 12.08
CA TYR A 222 5.42 9.16 11.41
C TYR A 222 4.79 9.69 10.11
N VAL A 223 4.66 11.01 10.03
CA VAL A 223 4.26 11.73 8.82
C VAL A 223 5.16 12.95 8.71
N PRO A 224 5.88 13.14 7.60
CA PRO A 224 6.80 14.27 7.46
C PRO A 224 5.99 15.56 7.48
N ARG A 225 6.37 16.52 8.32
CA ARG A 225 5.63 17.78 8.51
C ARG A 225 6.47 19.03 8.25
N GLY A 226 7.71 18.87 7.77
CA GLY A 226 8.54 19.92 7.17
C GLY A 226 8.55 21.26 7.93
N SER A 227 9.57 21.53 8.73
CA SER A 227 9.68 22.83 9.42
C SER A 227 10.10 23.96 8.48
N SER A 228 9.17 24.63 7.78
CA SER A 228 9.52 25.68 6.80
C SER A 228 8.38 26.66 6.48
N GLN A 229 8.76 27.83 5.92
CA GLN A 229 7.85 28.87 5.43
C GLN A 229 6.83 28.33 4.39
N PRO A 230 5.65 28.96 4.24
CA PRO A 230 4.52 28.42 3.47
C PRO A 230 4.84 27.89 2.06
N PRO A 231 5.59 28.60 1.18
CA PRO A 231 5.80 28.11 -0.19
C PRO A 231 6.74 26.89 -0.28
N LEU A 232 7.63 26.70 0.71
CA LEU A 232 8.52 25.54 0.76
C LEU A 232 7.80 24.32 1.34
N HIS A 233 6.83 24.55 2.23
CA HIS A 233 5.98 23.51 2.80
C HIS A 233 5.10 22.84 1.73
N GLU A 234 4.40 23.62 0.91
CA GLU A 234 3.57 23.10 -0.19
C GLU A 234 4.37 22.23 -1.18
N LEU A 235 5.57 22.70 -1.58
CA LEU A 235 6.44 21.96 -2.49
C LEU A 235 6.94 20.66 -1.85
N TYR A 236 7.22 20.67 -0.54
CA TYR A 236 7.67 19.49 0.20
C TYR A 236 6.58 18.42 0.27
N GLU A 237 5.36 18.77 0.66
CA GLU A 237 4.22 17.84 0.69
C GLU A 237 3.89 17.25 -0.68
N LEU A 238 3.90 18.09 -1.73
CA LEU A 238 3.71 17.64 -3.10
C LEU A 238 4.82 16.67 -3.52
N SER A 239 6.07 16.96 -3.16
CA SER A 239 7.22 16.09 -3.45
C SER A 239 7.10 14.74 -2.75
N ILE A 240 6.63 14.71 -1.49
CA ILE A 240 6.36 13.46 -0.76
C ILE A 240 5.25 12.68 -1.45
N THR A 241 4.15 13.34 -1.84
CA THR A 241 3.04 12.70 -2.56
C THR A 241 3.54 12.03 -3.84
N CYS A 242 4.34 12.72 -4.65
CA CYS A 242 4.97 12.17 -5.85
C CYS A 242 5.92 11.00 -5.53
N TYR A 243 6.75 11.14 -4.49
CA TYR A 243 7.64 10.09 -4.02
C TYR A 243 6.87 8.82 -3.65
N LEU A 244 5.79 8.92 -2.88
CA LEU A 244 5.00 7.77 -2.46
C LEU A 244 4.35 7.07 -3.66
N LEU A 245 3.83 7.82 -4.64
CA LEU A 245 3.23 7.25 -5.85
C LEU A 245 4.26 6.52 -6.71
N VAL A 246 5.42 7.13 -6.96
CA VAL A 246 6.49 6.52 -7.77
C VAL A 246 7.14 5.35 -7.03
N GLY A 247 7.36 5.48 -5.72
CA GLY A 247 7.91 4.43 -4.87
C GLY A 247 6.98 3.22 -4.78
N LEU A 248 5.67 3.43 -4.66
CA LEU A 248 4.68 2.35 -4.71
C LEU A 248 4.75 1.61 -6.04
N LEU A 249 4.82 2.35 -7.16
CA LEU A 249 4.96 1.74 -8.48
C LEU A 249 6.27 0.94 -8.62
N ALA A 250 7.38 1.44 -8.07
CA ALA A 250 8.64 0.71 -8.03
C ALA A 250 8.54 -0.58 -7.19
N MET A 251 7.91 -0.52 -6.02
CA MET A 251 7.64 -1.71 -5.19
C MET A 251 6.79 -2.74 -5.93
N LEU A 252 5.76 -2.31 -6.66
CA LEU A 252 4.92 -3.20 -7.47
C LEU A 252 5.70 -3.86 -8.61
N VAL A 253 6.56 -3.11 -9.31
CA VAL A 253 7.43 -3.66 -10.36
C VAL A 253 8.39 -4.70 -9.79
N THR A 254 9.00 -4.43 -8.63
CA THR A 254 9.88 -5.38 -7.93
C THR A 254 9.12 -6.63 -7.48
N LEU A 255 7.94 -6.46 -6.88
CA LEU A 255 7.11 -7.57 -6.40
C LEU A 255 6.66 -8.47 -7.55
N GLU A 256 6.17 -7.88 -8.65
CA GLU A 256 5.74 -8.62 -9.83
C GLU A 256 6.91 -9.32 -10.52
N THR A 257 8.08 -8.68 -10.57
CA THR A 257 9.31 -9.34 -11.07
C THR A 257 9.72 -10.54 -10.21
N ALA A 258 9.58 -10.44 -8.88
CA ALA A 258 9.84 -11.54 -7.97
C ALA A 258 8.79 -12.66 -8.10
N TYR A 259 7.51 -12.31 -8.28
CA TYR A 259 6.41 -13.27 -8.48
C TYR A 259 6.58 -14.09 -9.77
N GLN A 260 7.16 -13.49 -10.82
CA GLN A 260 7.45 -14.18 -12.09
C GLN A 260 8.61 -15.18 -12.01
N LEU A 261 9.38 -15.22 -10.91
CA LEU A 261 10.46 -16.20 -10.72
C LEU A 261 9.91 -17.62 -10.65
N GLN A 262 10.62 -18.56 -11.29
CA GLN A 262 10.21 -19.97 -11.34
C GLN A 262 10.04 -20.58 -9.96
N GLU A 263 10.91 -20.23 -9.00
CA GLU A 263 10.82 -20.72 -7.61
C GLU A 263 9.53 -20.27 -6.91
N VAL A 264 9.14 -19.00 -7.10
CA VAL A 264 7.91 -18.45 -6.50
C VAL A 264 6.68 -19.04 -7.17
N ARG A 265 6.68 -19.14 -8.50
CA ARG A 265 5.59 -19.81 -9.24
C ARG A 265 5.45 -21.27 -8.84
N ALA A 266 6.55 -22.01 -8.69
CA ALA A 266 6.53 -23.38 -8.22
C ALA A 266 5.94 -23.50 -6.81
N PHE A 267 6.29 -22.56 -5.92
CA PHE A 267 5.71 -22.48 -4.58
C PHE A 267 4.21 -22.19 -4.61
N VAL A 268 3.74 -21.25 -5.43
CA VAL A 268 2.30 -20.95 -5.59
C VAL A 268 1.55 -22.16 -6.15
N CYS A 269 2.06 -22.78 -7.21
CA CYS A 269 1.48 -23.98 -7.81
C CYS A 269 1.43 -25.17 -6.83
N PHE A 270 2.35 -25.25 -5.87
CA PHE A 270 2.33 -26.30 -4.86
C PHE A 270 1.07 -26.24 -3.97
N PHE A 271 0.59 -25.03 -3.64
CA PHE A 271 -0.60 -24.79 -2.83
C PHE A 271 -1.90 -24.61 -3.63
N ALA A 272 -1.80 -24.46 -4.95
CA ALA A 272 -2.97 -24.36 -5.82
C ALA A 272 -3.83 -25.64 -5.75
N PRO A 273 -5.15 -25.54 -5.96
CA PRO A 273 -6.00 -26.71 -6.14
C PRO A 273 -5.46 -27.58 -7.28
N ALA A 274 -5.66 -28.90 -7.22
CA ALA A 274 -5.39 -29.77 -8.36
C ALA A 274 -6.46 -29.52 -9.44
N SER A 275 -6.23 -28.50 -10.24
CA SER A 275 -6.88 -28.26 -11.53
C SER A 275 -5.77 -28.21 -12.58
N ASP A 276 -6.07 -28.69 -13.79
CA ASP A 276 -5.17 -28.97 -14.91
C ASP A 276 -4.02 -27.95 -15.13
N PRO A 277 -2.88 -28.37 -15.74
CA PRO A 277 -1.70 -27.52 -15.94
C PRO A 277 -2.07 -26.15 -16.54
N PRO A 278 -1.29 -25.10 -16.24
CA PRO A 278 -1.64 -23.72 -16.61
C PRO A 278 -1.72 -23.56 -18.13
N GLN A 279 -2.93 -23.69 -18.66
CA GLN A 279 -3.34 -23.36 -20.02
C GLN A 279 -3.87 -21.91 -20.05
N GLU A 280 -3.19 -21.01 -19.32
CA GLU A 280 -3.70 -19.65 -19.02
C GLU A 280 -3.55 -18.63 -20.16
N ASP A 281 -2.97 -19.01 -21.31
CA ASP A 281 -2.96 -18.15 -22.51
C ASP A 281 -3.94 -18.60 -23.62
N ASP A 282 -4.34 -19.88 -23.66
CA ASP A 282 -5.20 -20.42 -24.74
C ASP A 282 -6.70 -20.28 -24.39
N ASP A 283 -7.07 -20.60 -23.15
CA ASP A 283 -8.48 -20.58 -22.72
C ASP A 283 -9.03 -19.15 -22.60
N ARG A 284 -8.19 -18.18 -22.21
CA ARG A 284 -8.59 -16.76 -22.17
C ARG A 284 -8.78 -16.19 -23.58
N LEU A 285 -7.98 -16.62 -24.56
CA LEU A 285 -8.17 -16.26 -25.96
C LEU A 285 -9.40 -16.95 -26.55
N GLU A 286 -9.66 -18.22 -26.23
CA GLU A 286 -10.85 -18.95 -26.70
C GLU A 286 -12.15 -18.35 -26.14
N ILE A 287 -12.19 -17.95 -24.87
CA ILE A 287 -13.38 -17.34 -24.27
C ILE A 287 -13.65 -15.96 -24.90
N LEU A 288 -12.62 -15.13 -25.09
CA LEU A 288 -12.74 -13.83 -25.77
C LEU A 288 -13.11 -14.00 -27.25
N ALA A 289 -12.58 -15.02 -27.94
CA ALA A 289 -12.91 -15.31 -29.33
C ALA A 289 -14.34 -15.84 -29.49
N ARG A 290 -14.84 -16.66 -28.55
CA ARG A 290 -16.23 -17.14 -28.53
C ARG A 290 -17.21 -16.00 -28.30
N ASP A 291 -16.93 -15.07 -27.39
CA ASP A 291 -17.78 -13.90 -27.15
C ASP A 291 -17.77 -12.94 -28.34
N GLN A 292 -16.62 -12.72 -28.99
CA GLN A 292 -16.52 -11.93 -30.23
C GLN A 292 -17.32 -12.56 -31.38
N LEU A 293 -17.24 -13.89 -31.56
CA LEU A 293 -18.02 -14.59 -32.58
C LEU A 293 -19.52 -14.54 -32.29
N ALA A 294 -19.93 -14.69 -31.03
CA ALA A 294 -21.34 -14.62 -30.63
C ALA A 294 -21.94 -13.22 -30.86
N LEU A 295 -21.18 -12.16 -30.55
CA LEU A 295 -21.58 -10.78 -30.84
C LEU A 295 -21.64 -10.48 -32.35
N ALA A 296 -20.74 -11.04 -33.15
CA ALA A 296 -20.74 -10.89 -34.61
C ALA A 296 -21.87 -11.67 -35.30
N THR A 297 -22.28 -12.83 -34.77
CA THR A 297 -23.43 -13.58 -35.30
C THR A 297 -24.77 -12.92 -34.95
N VAL A 298 -24.86 -12.26 -33.79
CA VAL A 298 -26.06 -11.49 -33.42
C VAL A 298 -26.18 -10.22 -34.27
N SER A 299 -25.08 -9.50 -34.55
CA SER A 299 -25.11 -8.28 -35.37
C SER A 299 -25.30 -8.54 -36.88
N GLY A 300 -24.94 -9.73 -37.36
CA GLY A 300 -25.12 -10.14 -38.76
C GLY A 300 -26.53 -10.60 -39.14
N SER A 301 -27.45 -10.75 -38.18
CA SER A 301 -28.80 -11.28 -38.42
C SER A 301 -29.90 -10.21 -38.65
N THR A 302 -29.55 -8.91 -38.62
CA THR A 302 -30.51 -7.80 -38.77
C THR A 302 -30.43 -7.05 -40.10
N SER A 303 -29.81 -7.62 -41.13
CA SER A 303 -29.73 -6.96 -42.43
C SER A 303 -29.77 -7.94 -43.60
N GLN A 304 -30.95 -8.53 -43.86
CA GLN A 304 -31.49 -8.81 -45.19
C GLN A 304 -32.83 -9.52 -45.04
N ASP A 305 -33.92 -8.81 -45.35
CA ASP A 305 -35.07 -9.32 -46.11
C ASP A 305 -36.12 -8.21 -46.25
N VAL A 306 -35.94 -7.37 -47.28
CA VAL A 306 -37.04 -6.60 -47.87
C VAL A 306 -37.37 -7.28 -49.20
N PRO A 307 -38.56 -7.89 -49.37
CA PRO A 307 -38.92 -8.49 -50.64
C PRO A 307 -39.30 -7.40 -51.65
N MET A 308 -38.58 -7.34 -52.77
CA MET A 308 -39.00 -6.61 -53.97
C MET A 308 -40.10 -7.39 -54.67
N GLU A 309 -41.34 -6.91 -54.56
CA GLU A 309 -42.48 -7.39 -55.32
C GLU A 309 -42.32 -7.05 -56.82
N ARG A 310 -42.30 -8.08 -57.67
CA ARG A 310 -42.50 -7.95 -59.12
C ARG A 310 -44.00 -7.92 -59.39
N GLY A 311 -44.53 -6.78 -59.83
CA GLY A 311 -45.84 -6.67 -60.46
C GLY A 311 -45.67 -6.53 -61.97
N ALA A 312 -46.11 -7.55 -62.72
CA ALA A 312 -46.23 -7.52 -64.17
C ALA A 312 -47.66 -7.11 -64.56
N THR A 313 -47.78 -6.06 -65.38
CA THR A 313 -48.68 -5.89 -66.55
C THR A 313 -48.33 -4.58 -67.23
#